data_AF-A0A3B9MEZ6-F1
#
_entry.id   AF-A0A3B9MEZ6-F1
#
_cell.length_a   1.000
_cell.length_b   1.000
_cell.length_c   1.000
_cell.angle_alpha   90.00
_cell.angle_beta   90.00
_cell.angle_gamma   90.00
#
_symmetry.space_group_name_H-M   'P 1'
#
loop_
_entity.id
_entity.type
_entity.pdbx_description
1 polymer ?
#
loop_
_entity_poly.entity_id
_entity_poly.type
_entity_poly.pdbx_seq_one_letter_code
_entity_poly.pdbx_strand_id
1 'polypeptide(L)'
;MLYLTGTEAYSTGGKNWIRYKYDVLNKADYPPELFAAAPALPPCGNNTKASRTWVDFYDQRGKRLYGFCALAKSADLGTIWFALEEGVVPPSYIYIEMTDRQTNTKYKSNLADTVL
;
A
#
# COMPACT_ATOMS: atom_id res chain seq x y z
N MET A 1 -0.84 -5.35 11.75
CA MET A 1 0.04 -6.43 11.28
C MET A 1 -0.17 -6.64 9.79
N LEU A 2 0.87 -6.42 8.99
CA LEU A 2 0.90 -6.67 7.55
C LEU A 2 1.38 -8.11 7.30
N TYR A 3 0.79 -8.80 6.33
CA TYR A 3 1.20 -10.14 5.92
C TYR A 3 0.92 -10.39 4.43
N LEU A 4 1.77 -11.21 3.81
CA LEU A 4 1.64 -11.60 2.40
C LEU A 4 0.47 -12.56 2.24
N THR A 5 -0.38 -12.32 1.22
CA THR A 5 -1.52 -13.16 0.88
C THR A 5 -1.32 -13.95 -0.40
N GLY A 6 -0.34 -13.58 -1.22
CA GLY A 6 0.06 -14.35 -2.40
C GLY A 6 0.72 -13.50 -3.47
N THR A 7 1.09 -14.17 -4.56
CA THR A 7 1.67 -13.53 -5.75
C THR A 7 0.82 -13.77 -6.98
N GLU A 8 0.87 -12.85 -7.94
CA GLU A 8 0.14 -12.96 -9.22
C GLU A 8 1.01 -12.44 -10.36
N ALA A 9 1.26 -13.27 -11.37
CA ALA A 9 1.90 -12.84 -12.60
C ALA A 9 0.87 -12.12 -13.50
N TYR A 10 1.27 -11.01 -14.12
CA TYR A 10 0.42 -10.28 -15.07
C TYR A 10 1.27 -9.54 -16.12
N SER A 11 0.68 -9.29 -17.28
CA SER A 11 1.33 -8.55 -18.37
C SER A 11 0.61 -7.23 -18.64
N THR A 12 1.37 -6.14 -18.75
CA THR A 12 0.84 -4.82 -19.14
C THR A 12 1.95 -3.97 -19.75
N GLY A 13 1.60 -3.10 -20.69
CA GLY A 13 2.57 -2.21 -21.35
C GLY A 13 3.73 -2.94 -22.05
N GLY A 14 3.49 -4.16 -22.56
CA GLY A 14 4.52 -4.99 -23.20
C GLY A 14 5.54 -5.62 -22.26
N LYS A 15 5.30 -5.57 -20.94
CA LYS A 15 6.17 -6.17 -19.90
C LYS A 15 5.41 -7.18 -19.06
N ASN A 16 6.16 -8.12 -18.48
CA ASN A 16 5.67 -9.05 -17.47
C ASN A 16 6.04 -8.58 -16.06
N TRP A 17 5.13 -8.81 -15.12
CA TRP A 17 5.23 -8.33 -13.76
C TRP A 17 4.79 -9.41 -12.78
N ILE A 18 5.40 -9.43 -11.60
CA ILE A 18 4.94 -10.20 -10.45
C ILE A 18 4.38 -9.23 -9.41
N ARG A 19 3.08 -9.36 -9.12
CA ARG A 19 2.39 -8.64 -8.05
C ARG A 19 2.51 -9.41 -6.75
N TYR A 20 2.88 -8.74 -5.67
CA TYR A 20 2.91 -9.27 -4.30
C TYR A 20 1.76 -8.63 -3.51
N LYS A 21 0.78 -9.45 -3.13
CA LYS A 21 -0.48 -9.02 -2.49
C LYS A 21 -0.39 -9.14 -0.98
N TYR A 22 -0.92 -8.16 -0.27
CA TYR A 22 -0.87 -8.11 1.19
C TYR A 22 -2.23 -7.78 1.78
N ASP A 23 -2.41 -8.19 3.03
CA ASP A 23 -3.51 -7.78 3.88
C ASP A 23 -2.96 -7.22 5.20
N VAL A 24 -3.73 -6.33 5.81
CA VAL A 24 -3.52 -5.78 7.15
C VAL A 24 -4.53 -6.43 8.08
N LEU A 25 -4.07 -7.33 8.95
CA LEU A 25 -4.92 -8.14 9.84
C LEU A 25 -5.82 -7.26 10.71
N ASN A 26 -5.23 -6.22 11.31
CA ASN A 26 -5.91 -5.30 12.22
C ASN A 26 -6.54 -4.10 11.50
N LYS A 27 -6.89 -4.25 10.20
CA LYS A 27 -7.44 -3.15 9.40
C LYS A 27 -8.71 -2.54 10.00
N ALA A 28 -9.52 -3.34 10.68
CA ALA A 28 -10.77 -2.91 11.31
C ALA A 28 -10.55 -1.91 12.47
N ASP A 29 -9.34 -1.85 13.04
CA ASP A 29 -9.01 -0.94 14.14
C ASP A 29 -8.75 0.50 13.65
N TYR A 30 -8.56 0.70 12.34
CA TYR A 30 -8.32 2.03 11.80
C TYR A 30 -9.64 2.81 11.65
N PRO A 31 -9.69 4.06 12.14
CA PRO A 31 -10.89 4.88 12.07
C PRO A 31 -11.31 5.15 10.61
N PRO A 32 -12.61 5.11 10.29
CA PRO A 32 -13.12 5.30 8.92
C PRO A 32 -12.75 6.67 8.34
N GLU A 33 -12.52 7.68 9.18
CA GLU A 33 -12.10 9.03 8.81
C GLU A 33 -10.78 9.05 8.05
N LEU A 34 -9.88 8.09 8.32
CA LEU A 34 -8.64 7.92 7.58
C LEU A 34 -8.89 7.61 6.10
N PHE A 35 -10.03 7.04 5.76
CA PHE A 35 -10.37 6.62 4.40
C PHE A 35 -11.36 7.55 3.70
N ALA A 36 -11.88 8.55 4.41
CA ALA A 36 -12.79 9.54 3.85
C ALA A 36 -12.11 10.36 2.75
N ALA A 37 -12.90 10.77 1.75
CA ALA A 37 -12.43 11.70 0.74
C ALA A 37 -12.02 13.04 1.37
N ALA A 38 -10.83 13.53 1.02
CA ALA A 38 -10.27 14.76 1.57
C ALA A 38 -10.01 15.80 0.46
N PRO A 39 -11.07 16.41 -0.12
CA PRO A 39 -10.94 17.34 -1.25
C PRO A 39 -10.21 18.65 -0.91
N ALA A 40 -10.05 18.96 0.37
CA ALA A 40 -9.26 20.11 0.85
C ALA A 40 -7.74 19.84 0.88
N LEU A 41 -7.32 18.57 0.73
CA LEU A 41 -5.91 18.20 0.66
C LEU A 41 -5.47 18.09 -0.81
N PRO A 42 -4.15 18.21 -1.12
CA PRO A 42 -3.67 18.07 -2.49
C PRO A 42 -4.18 16.78 -3.16
N PRO A 43 -4.48 16.80 -4.47
CA PRO A 43 -4.95 15.62 -5.17
C PRO A 43 -3.86 14.54 -5.22
N CYS A 44 -4.28 13.29 -5.41
CA CYS A 44 -3.36 12.22 -5.79
C CYS A 44 -3.43 11.99 -7.30
N GLY A 45 -2.43 12.50 -8.03
CA GLY A 45 -2.51 12.60 -9.49
C GLY A 45 -3.75 13.40 -9.89
N ASN A 46 -4.63 12.82 -10.71
CA ASN A 46 -5.89 13.45 -11.13
C ASN A 46 -7.05 13.21 -10.16
N ASN A 47 -6.85 12.47 -9.06
CA ASN A 47 -7.91 12.23 -8.08
C ASN A 47 -8.01 13.39 -7.08
N THR A 48 -8.96 14.29 -7.32
CA THR A 48 -9.28 15.44 -6.44
C THR A 48 -10.07 15.05 -5.19
N LYS A 49 -10.52 13.80 -5.09
CA LYS A 49 -11.22 13.23 -3.92
C LYS A 49 -10.42 12.05 -3.35
N ALA A 50 -9.09 12.17 -3.40
CA ALA A 50 -8.21 11.17 -2.81
C ALA A 50 -8.52 10.98 -1.32
N SER A 51 -8.21 9.79 -0.83
CA SER A 51 -8.36 9.46 0.57
C SER A 51 -7.52 10.38 1.45
N ARG A 52 -8.00 10.67 2.66
CA ARG A 52 -7.22 11.36 3.70
C ARG A 52 -5.90 10.63 3.98
N THR A 53 -5.88 9.31 3.83
CA THR A 53 -4.70 8.48 4.07
C THR A 53 -4.01 8.07 2.77
N TRP A 54 -2.69 8.14 2.78
CA TRP A 54 -1.85 7.43 1.81
C TRP A 54 -1.23 6.20 2.46
N VAL A 55 -1.05 5.15 1.68
CA VAL A 55 -0.40 3.90 2.10
C VAL A 55 0.77 3.65 1.18
N ASP A 56 1.98 3.75 1.70
CA ASP A 56 3.21 3.60 0.94
C ASP A 56 3.92 2.30 1.33
N PHE A 57 4.33 1.53 0.33
CA PHE A 57 5.17 0.35 0.49
C PHE A 57 6.63 0.75 0.48
N TYR A 58 7.40 0.18 1.40
CA TYR A 58 8.84 0.36 1.50
C TYR A 58 9.54 -1.00 1.60
N ASP A 59 10.74 -1.09 1.05
CA ASP A 59 11.65 -2.18 1.40
C ASP A 59 12.18 -1.99 2.84
N GLN A 60 12.83 -3.02 3.38
CA GLN A 60 13.40 -3.01 4.72
C GLN A 60 14.48 -1.93 4.94
N ARG A 61 15.00 -1.33 3.86
CA ARG A 61 16.00 -0.25 3.90
C ARG A 61 15.36 1.14 3.79
N GLY A 62 14.04 1.22 3.69
CA GLY A 62 13.29 2.47 3.58
C GLY A 62 13.21 3.03 2.16
N LYS A 63 13.53 2.24 1.13
CA LYS A 63 13.27 2.64 -0.27
C LYS A 63 11.79 2.44 -0.57
N ARG A 64 11.11 3.51 -1.00
CA ARG A 64 9.71 3.44 -1.43
C ARG A 64 9.59 2.59 -2.71
N LEU A 65 8.65 1.65 -2.70
CA LEU A 65 8.38 0.71 -3.79
C LEU A 65 7.11 1.09 -4.56
N TYR A 66 6.04 1.42 -3.85
CA TYR A 66 4.74 1.73 -4.42
C TYR A 66 3.88 2.53 -3.43
N GLY A 67 2.73 3.05 -3.84
CA GLY A 67 1.78 3.63 -2.91
C GLY A 67 0.35 3.73 -3.44
N PHE A 68 -0.59 3.69 -2.50
CA PHE A 68 -2.02 3.85 -2.71
C PHE A 68 -2.50 5.14 -2.06
N CYS A 69 -3.41 5.81 -2.74
CA CYS A 69 -4.03 7.05 -2.26
C CYS A 69 -5.55 7.07 -2.50
N ALA A 70 -6.10 5.95 -2.96
CA ALA A 70 -7.50 5.78 -3.33
C ALA A 70 -8.10 4.56 -2.60
N LEU A 71 -7.90 4.49 -1.28
CA LEU A 71 -8.54 3.52 -0.40
C LEU A 71 -9.74 4.21 0.28
N ALA A 72 -10.94 3.72 0.03
CA ALA A 72 -12.20 4.36 0.43
C ALA A 72 -12.72 3.85 1.78
N LYS A 73 -12.23 2.70 2.24
CA LYS A 73 -12.56 2.10 3.54
C LYS A 73 -11.41 1.26 4.06
N SER A 74 -11.41 0.98 5.36
CA SER A 74 -10.41 0.12 6.01
C SER A 74 -10.32 -1.28 5.38
N ALA A 75 -11.44 -1.84 4.90
CA ALA A 75 -11.46 -3.13 4.20
C ALA A 75 -10.58 -3.16 2.94
N ASP A 76 -10.32 -2.01 2.30
CA ASP A 76 -9.48 -1.92 1.10
C ASP A 76 -7.99 -2.16 1.43
N LEU A 77 -7.59 -2.09 2.71
CA LEU A 77 -6.26 -2.54 3.15
C LEU A 77 -6.04 -4.05 2.97
N GLY A 78 -7.08 -4.82 2.66
CA GLY A 78 -6.97 -6.24 2.31
C GLY A 78 -6.68 -6.53 0.85
N THR A 79 -6.56 -5.48 0.01
CA THR A 79 -6.36 -5.62 -1.44
C THR A 79 -5.16 -4.82 -1.95
N ILE A 80 -4.24 -4.46 -1.06
CA ILE A 80 -3.03 -3.69 -1.37
C ILE A 80 -1.91 -4.59 -1.90
N TRP A 81 -1.01 -4.01 -2.70
CA TRP A 81 0.05 -4.75 -3.36
C TRP A 81 1.16 -3.83 -3.89
N PHE A 82 2.32 -4.41 -4.19
CA PHE A 82 3.30 -3.80 -5.08
C PHE A 82 3.68 -4.79 -6.18
N ALA A 83 4.30 -4.33 -7.25
CA ALA A 83 4.76 -5.19 -8.33
C ALA A 83 6.21 -4.92 -8.71
N LEU A 84 6.90 -5.98 -9.11
CA LEU A 84 8.24 -5.92 -9.69
C LEU A 84 8.18 -6.53 -11.09
N GLU A 85 9.06 -6.07 -11.99
CA GLU A 85 9.21 -6.69 -13.31
C GLU A 85 9.66 -8.15 -13.13
N GLU A 86 9.18 -9.04 -14.00
CA GLU A 86 9.55 -10.45 -13.95
C GLU A 86 11.08 -10.63 -14.01
N GLY A 87 11.63 -11.49 -13.14
CA GLY A 87 13.08 -11.69 -13.00
C GLY A 87 13.79 -10.76 -12.01
N VAL A 88 13.13 -9.71 -11.52
CA VAL A 88 13.68 -8.88 -10.43
C VAL A 88 13.55 -9.61 -9.09
N VAL A 89 14.67 -9.73 -8.37
CA VAL A 89 14.71 -10.33 -7.03
C VAL A 89 13.96 -9.41 -6.04
N PRO A 90 12.93 -9.92 -5.33
CA PRO A 90 12.21 -9.12 -4.35
C PRO A 90 13.05 -8.82 -3.09
N PRO A 91 12.78 -7.71 -2.38
CA PRO A 91 13.34 -7.52 -1.05
C PRO A 91 12.85 -8.62 -0.10
N SER A 92 13.69 -9.09 0.82
CA SER A 92 13.29 -10.14 1.78
C SER A 92 12.10 -9.73 2.63
N TYR A 93 12.04 -8.45 3.00
CA TYR A 93 10.96 -7.89 3.80
C TYR A 93 10.52 -6.54 3.27
N ILE A 94 9.25 -6.23 3.49
CA ILE A 94 8.65 -4.92 3.24
C ILE A 94 7.89 -4.45 4.46
N TYR A 95 7.58 -3.16 4.51
CA TYR A 95 6.58 -2.61 5.42
C TYR A 95 5.70 -1.60 4.69
N ILE A 96 4.56 -1.28 5.27
CA ILE A 96 3.76 -0.12 4.86
C ILE A 96 3.86 1.01 5.88
N GLU A 97 3.79 2.24 5.38
CA GLU A 97 3.52 3.43 6.19
C GLU A 97 2.19 4.03 5.73
N MET A 98 1.24 4.14 6.66
CA MET A 98 0.01 4.88 6.44
C MET A 98 0.22 6.32 6.94
N THR A 99 0.08 7.30 6.06
CA THR A 99 0.17 8.72 6.42
C THR A 99 -1.22 9.32 6.44
N ASP A 100 -1.68 9.74 7.62
CA ASP A 100 -2.80 10.66 7.76
C ASP A 100 -2.35 12.04 7.32
N ARG A 101 -2.81 12.47 6.15
CA ARG A 101 -2.36 13.71 5.52
C ARG A 101 -2.93 14.97 6.17
N GLN A 102 -3.98 14.85 6.98
CA GLN A 102 -4.58 15.98 7.66
C GLN A 102 -3.84 16.32 8.95
N THR A 103 -3.42 15.30 9.70
CA THR A 103 -2.71 15.47 10.98
C THR A 103 -1.21 15.26 10.88
N ASN A 104 -0.73 14.75 9.74
CA ASN A 104 0.64 14.30 9.52
C ASN A 104 1.05 13.12 10.43
N THR A 105 0.09 12.38 10.98
CA THR A 105 0.34 11.18 11.78
C THR A 105 0.72 10.00 10.88
N LYS A 106 1.72 9.22 11.30
CA LYS A 106 2.22 8.07 10.56
C LYS A 106 2.06 6.78 11.34
N TYR A 107 1.54 5.75 10.68
CA TYR A 107 1.39 4.41 11.22
C TYR A 107 2.25 3.45 10.42
N LYS A 108 3.24 2.85 11.08
CA LYS A 108 4.16 1.90 10.44
C LYS A 108 3.78 0.47 10.82
N SER A 109 3.74 -0.43 9.84
CA SER A 109 3.51 -1.86 10.10
C SER A 109 4.75 -2.57 10.64
N ASN A 110 4.59 -3.83 11.03
CA ASN A 110 5.71 -4.77 11.11
C ASN A 110 6.39 -4.93 9.74
N LEU A 111 7.60 -5.50 9.75
CA LEU A 111 8.18 -6.10 8.56
C LEU A 111 7.39 -7.37 8.23
N ALA A 112 7.01 -7.52 6.97
CA ALA A 112 6.33 -8.69 6.42
C ALA A 112 7.24 -9.33 5.36
N ASP A 113 7.28 -10.67 5.35
CA ASP A 113 8.01 -11.43 4.34
C ASP A 113 7.44 -11.19 2.94
N THR A 114 8.34 -11.16 1.95
CA THR A 114 7.98 -11.14 0.52
C THR A 114 8.08 -12.52 -0.13
N VAL A 115 8.37 -13.54 0.67
CA VAL A 115 8.41 -14.94 0.29
C VAL A 115 7.39 -15.72 1.11
N LEU A 116 6.72 -16.69 0.49
CA LEU A 116 5.86 -17.66 1.15
C LEU A 116 6.68 -18.85 1.64
#